data_AF-A0A534TV64-F1
#
_entry.id   AF-A0A534TV64-F1
#
_cell.length_a   1.000
_cell.length_b   1.000
_cell.length_c   1.000
_cell.angle_alpha   90.00
_cell.angle_beta   90.00
_cell.angle_gamma   90.00
#
_symmetry.space_group_name_H-M   'P 1'
#
loop_
_entity.id
_entity.type
_entity.pdbx_description
1 polymer ?
#
loop_
_entity_poly.entity_id
_entity_poly.type
_entity_poly.pdbx_seq_one_letter_code
_entity_poly.pdbx_strand_id
1 'polypeptide(L)'
;MRPNVYRVHGMMQSYFTRKMTGYLDYKGIPWLFRRFPGVSPEAMAAGFPGGVPAVETPAGAFMWDSTAMIHHLELRFPEPAVLPPDPVQRFLCYVVEDAADEWLYRPAVGTRWYFPENAAVGGVELARDIAVKMPVSCDQAHAAVGAHVRSSCPAL
;
A
#
# COMPACT_ATOMS: atom_id res chain seq x y z
N MET A 1 6.86 -4.79 -27.62
CA MET A 1 6.84 -3.59 -26.75
C MET A 1 6.29 -4.02 -25.39
N ARG A 2 6.89 -3.57 -24.28
CA ARG A 2 6.28 -3.81 -22.96
C ARG A 2 4.90 -3.11 -22.95
N PRO A 3 3.84 -3.74 -22.41
CA PRO A 3 2.54 -3.08 -22.30
C PRO A 3 2.67 -1.76 -21.54
N ASN A 4 1.92 -0.74 -21.97
CA ASN A 4 1.87 0.58 -21.35
C ASN A 4 1.07 0.50 -20.03
N VAL A 5 1.66 -0.15 -19.03
CA VAL A 5 0.99 -0.59 -17.81
C VAL A 5 1.78 -0.16 -16.58
N TYR A 6 1.09 0.38 -15.58
CA TYR A 6 1.70 0.67 -14.28
C TYR A 6 1.91 -0.62 -13.50
N ARG A 7 3.02 -0.75 -12.77
CA ARG A 7 3.25 -1.92 -11.90
C ARG A 7 3.18 -1.47 -10.46
N VAL A 8 2.24 -2.01 -9.71
CA VAL A 8 2.05 -1.70 -8.30
C VAL A 8 2.77 -2.76 -7.48
N HIS A 9 3.86 -2.34 -6.83
CA HIS A 9 4.65 -3.15 -5.93
C HIS A 9 4.11 -2.98 -4.51
N GLY A 10 3.52 -4.02 -3.95
CA GLY A 10 2.96 -3.94 -2.60
C GLY A 10 2.43 -5.26 -2.07
N MET A 11 1.56 -5.15 -1.08
CA MET A 11 0.89 -6.28 -0.42
C MET A 11 -0.61 -6.03 -0.47
N MET A 12 -1.41 -7.05 -0.80
CA MET A 12 -2.87 -6.85 -0.90
C MET A 12 -3.51 -6.49 0.44
N GLN A 13 -2.81 -6.77 1.54
CA GLN A 13 -3.24 -6.48 2.91
C GLN A 13 -2.84 -5.09 3.41
N SER A 14 -2.14 -4.31 2.57
CA SER A 14 -1.84 -2.91 2.83
C SER A 14 -3.00 -2.03 2.36
N TYR A 15 -3.49 -1.19 3.27
CA TYR A 15 -4.52 -0.18 3.00
C TYR A 15 -4.06 0.78 1.91
N PHE A 16 -2.83 1.26 1.98
CA PHE A 16 -2.25 2.17 0.99
C PHE A 16 -2.10 1.51 -0.39
N THR A 17 -1.76 0.20 -0.42
CA THR A 17 -1.75 -0.56 -1.69
C THR A 17 -3.15 -0.61 -2.28
N ARG A 18 -4.16 -0.88 -1.44
CA ARG A 18 -5.56 -0.93 -1.89
C ARG A 18 -6.10 0.43 -2.32
N LYS A 19 -5.78 1.51 -1.60
CA LYS A 19 -6.05 2.90 -1.98
C LYS A 19 -5.52 3.21 -3.38
N MET A 20 -4.24 2.93 -3.63
CA MET A 20 -3.62 3.17 -4.93
C MET A 20 -4.25 2.33 -6.04
N THR A 21 -4.46 1.03 -5.83
CA THR A 21 -5.08 0.17 -6.85
C THR A 21 -6.53 0.53 -7.14
N GLY A 22 -7.31 0.89 -6.12
CA GLY A 22 -8.69 1.33 -6.27
C GLY A 22 -8.78 2.66 -7.03
N TYR A 23 -7.84 3.58 -6.80
CA TYR A 23 -7.70 4.77 -7.63
C TYR A 23 -7.43 4.43 -9.10
N LEU A 24 -6.46 3.55 -9.39
CA LEU A 24 -6.14 3.15 -10.75
C LEU A 24 -7.33 2.49 -11.45
N ASP A 25 -8.07 1.63 -10.74
CA ASP A 25 -9.29 1.00 -11.22
C ASP A 25 -10.37 2.06 -11.53
N TYR A 26 -10.62 3.01 -10.62
CA TYR A 26 -11.58 4.10 -10.82
C TYR A 26 -11.24 4.96 -12.05
N LYS A 27 -9.96 5.27 -12.26
CA LYS A 27 -9.49 6.04 -13.41
C LYS A 27 -9.41 5.22 -14.71
N GLY A 28 -9.62 3.90 -14.65
CA GLY A 28 -9.42 3.00 -15.79
C GLY A 28 -7.96 2.93 -16.26
N ILE A 29 -6.99 3.22 -15.39
CA ILE A 29 -5.56 3.19 -15.72
C ILE A 29 -5.08 1.74 -15.63
N PRO A 30 -4.56 1.12 -16.71
CA PRO A 30 -4.10 -0.25 -16.67
C PRO A 30 -2.95 -0.44 -15.69
N TRP A 31 -3.08 -1.43 -14.80
CA TRP A 31 -2.06 -1.76 -13.82
C TRP A 31 -1.90 -3.28 -13.63
N LEU A 32 -0.72 -3.67 -13.15
CA LEU A 32 -0.40 -5.04 -12.76
C LEU A 32 0.10 -5.07 -11.32
N PHE A 33 -0.38 -6.04 -10.56
CA PHE A 33 0.13 -6.27 -9.22
C PHE A 33 1.47 -7.02 -9.25
N ARG A 34 2.42 -6.53 -8.46
CA ARG A 34 3.69 -7.19 -8.15
C ARG A 34 3.79 -7.34 -6.64
N ARG A 35 3.68 -8.57 -6.16
CA ARG A 35 3.85 -8.86 -4.72
C ARG A 35 5.23 -8.42 -4.27
N PHE A 36 5.26 -7.67 -3.18
CA PHE A 36 6.48 -7.08 -2.67
C PHE A 36 6.49 -6.99 -1.14
N PRO A 37 7.38 -7.75 -0.49
CA PRO A 37 7.70 -7.55 0.92
C PRO A 37 9.00 -6.77 1.17
N GLY A 38 9.75 -6.39 0.14
CA GLY A 38 10.98 -5.61 0.29
C GLY A 38 11.86 -5.56 -0.95
N VAL A 39 12.48 -4.39 -1.13
CA VAL A 39 13.65 -4.02 -1.94
C VAL A 39 13.73 -4.57 -3.39
N SER A 40 13.16 -3.87 -4.39
CA SER A 40 13.68 -4.03 -5.75
C SER A 40 14.95 -3.19 -5.79
N PRO A 41 16.09 -3.74 -6.23
CA PRO A 41 17.33 -2.96 -6.33
C PRO A 41 17.12 -1.65 -7.10
N GLU A 42 16.25 -1.68 -8.11
CA GLU A 42 15.87 -0.53 -8.91
C GLU A 42 15.10 0.53 -8.13
N ALA A 43 14.11 0.14 -7.30
CA ALA A 43 13.36 1.11 -6.50
C ALA A 43 14.23 1.71 -5.38
N MET A 44 15.12 0.92 -4.78
CA MET A 44 16.07 1.45 -3.80
C MET A 44 17.07 2.41 -4.42
N ALA A 45 17.60 2.06 -5.60
CA ALA A 45 18.48 2.95 -6.34
C ALA A 45 17.76 4.26 -6.72
N ALA A 46 16.44 4.22 -6.90
CA ALA A 46 15.61 5.40 -7.11
C ALA A 46 15.32 6.19 -5.80
N GLY A 47 15.61 5.64 -4.62
CA GLY A 47 15.41 6.32 -3.32
C GLY A 47 14.17 5.90 -2.54
N PHE A 48 13.60 4.72 -2.82
CA PHE A 48 12.40 4.23 -2.14
C PHE A 48 12.58 4.14 -0.60
N PRO A 49 11.67 4.74 0.20
CA PRO A 49 11.82 4.80 1.66
C PRO A 49 11.38 3.54 2.41
N GLY A 50 10.85 2.53 1.72
CA GLY A 50 10.46 1.24 2.32
C GLY A 50 8.94 1.04 2.53
N GLY A 51 8.14 2.11 2.53
CA GLY A 51 6.68 2.03 2.70
C GLY A 51 5.93 1.64 1.41
N VAL A 52 5.20 0.53 1.41
CA VAL A 52 4.38 0.11 0.26
C VAL A 52 3.07 0.92 0.15
N PRO A 53 2.57 1.21 -1.07
CA PRO A 53 3.06 0.71 -2.35
C PRO A 53 4.14 1.60 -2.98
N ALA A 54 4.99 0.97 -3.79
CA ALA A 54 5.76 1.66 -4.83
C ALA A 54 5.12 1.38 -6.20
N VAL A 55 5.09 2.36 -7.09
CA VAL A 55 4.52 2.22 -8.43
C VAL A 55 5.59 2.49 -9.48
N GLU A 56 5.85 1.51 -10.34
CA GLU A 56 6.66 1.67 -11.55
C GLU A 56 5.75 2.18 -12.67
N THR A 57 6.08 3.34 -13.24
CA THR A 57 5.43 3.88 -14.42
C THR A 57 5.74 3.04 -15.66
N PRO A 58 4.96 3.16 -16.75
CA PRO A 58 5.29 2.49 -18.00
C PRO A 58 6.67 2.87 -18.58
N ALA A 59 7.18 4.05 -18.21
CA ALA A 59 8.50 4.55 -18.61
C ALA A 59 9.65 4.03 -17.72
N GLY A 60 9.34 3.24 -16.68
CA GLY A 60 10.33 2.67 -15.76
C GLY A 60 10.71 3.55 -14.57
N ALA A 61 10.17 4.77 -14.47
CA ALA A 61 10.34 5.62 -13.28
C ALA A 61 9.50 5.08 -12.11
N PHE A 62 9.99 5.28 -10.88
CA PHE A 62 9.29 4.88 -9.66
C PHE A 62 8.64 6.07 -8.95
N MET A 63 7.50 5.80 -8.30
CA MET A 63 6.81 6.71 -7.40
C MET A 63 6.40 5.95 -6.13
N TRP A 64 6.21 6.66 -5.03
CA TRP A 64 5.74 6.15 -3.74
C TRP A 64 4.99 7.26 -3.00
N ASP A 65 4.42 6.95 -1.84
CA ASP A 65 3.41 7.76 -1.13
C ASP A 65 2.09 7.81 -1.92
N SER A 66 1.06 7.10 -1.43
CA SER A 66 -0.21 6.95 -2.16
C SER A 66 -0.89 8.29 -2.44
N THR A 67 -0.78 9.25 -1.52
CA THR A 67 -1.45 10.54 -1.63
C THR A 67 -0.72 11.41 -2.67
N ALA A 68 0.60 11.52 -2.56
CA ALA A 68 1.40 12.25 -3.55
C ALA A 68 1.31 11.63 -4.95
N MET A 69 1.29 10.28 -5.05
CA MET A 69 1.10 9.59 -6.32
C MET A 69 -0.25 9.90 -6.96
N ILE A 70 -1.33 9.86 -6.18
CA ILE A 70 -2.68 10.17 -6.68
C ILE A 70 -2.72 11.62 -7.19
N HIS A 71 -2.18 12.57 -6.43
CA HIS A 71 -2.09 13.97 -6.88
C HIS A 71 -1.30 14.14 -8.17
N HIS A 72 -0.16 13.47 -8.29
CA HIS A 72 0.64 13.51 -9.50
C HIS A 72 -0.12 12.92 -10.71
N LEU A 73 -0.85 11.82 -10.51
CA LEU A 73 -1.62 11.17 -11.56
C LEU A 73 -2.86 11.97 -11.97
N GLU A 74 -3.52 12.70 -11.05
CA GLU A 74 -4.63 13.60 -11.39
C GLU A 74 -4.21 14.71 -12.36
N LEU A 75 -2.96 15.17 -12.30
CA LEU A 75 -2.44 16.14 -13.30
C LEU A 75 -2.33 15.54 -14.70
N ARG A 76 -2.06 14.23 -14.78
CA ARG A 76 -1.86 13.51 -16.05
C ARG A 76 -3.16 12.94 -16.61
N PHE A 77 -4.06 12.52 -15.74
CA PHE A 77 -5.35 11.93 -16.05
C PHE A 77 -6.41 12.74 -15.31
N PRO A 78 -6.85 13.89 -15.82
CA PRO A 78 -7.76 14.76 -15.07
C PRO A 78 -9.17 14.15 -14.89
N GLU A 79 -9.61 13.30 -15.82
CA GLU A 79 -10.97 12.74 -15.81
C GLU A 79 -10.98 11.20 -15.71
N PRO A 80 -11.93 10.60 -14.98
CA PRO A 80 -12.88 11.25 -14.07
C PRO A 80 -12.16 11.75 -12.80
N ALA A 81 -12.39 12.98 -12.36
CA ALA A 81 -11.72 13.51 -11.16
C ALA A 81 -12.09 12.73 -9.88
N VAL A 82 -11.15 12.60 -8.95
CA VAL A 82 -11.44 12.07 -7.59
C VAL A 82 -11.70 13.16 -6.56
N LEU A 83 -11.27 14.39 -6.86
CA LEU A 83 -11.48 15.55 -6.00
C LEU A 83 -12.60 16.45 -6.55
N PRO A 84 -13.50 16.96 -5.70
CA PRO A 84 -14.52 17.90 -6.12
C PRO A 84 -13.90 19.23 -6.59
N PRO A 85 -14.57 19.96 -7.51
CA PRO A 85 -14.10 21.26 -7.99
C PRO A 85 -14.29 22.37 -6.93
N ASP A 86 -15.26 22.22 -6.04
CA ASP A 86 -15.50 23.16 -4.95
C ASP A 86 -14.35 23.11 -3.92
N PRO A 87 -13.72 24.26 -3.59
CA PRO A 87 -12.54 24.28 -2.72
C PRO A 87 -12.84 23.87 -1.27
N VAL A 88 -14.06 24.10 -0.76
CA VAL A 88 -14.45 23.71 0.61
C VAL A 88 -14.61 22.20 0.68
N GLN A 89 -15.33 21.61 -0.27
CA GLN A 89 -15.47 20.16 -0.37
C GLN A 89 -14.10 19.49 -0.57
N ARG A 90 -13.23 20.07 -1.40
CA ARG A 90 -11.87 19.55 -1.63
C ARG A 90 -11.04 19.58 -0.36
N PHE A 91 -11.10 20.66 0.42
CA PHE A 91 -10.45 20.74 1.71
C PHE A 91 -10.94 19.63 2.66
N LEU A 92 -12.26 19.40 2.73
CA LEU A 92 -12.82 18.32 3.55
C LEU A 92 -12.37 16.93 3.09
N CYS A 93 -12.24 16.70 1.78
CA CYS A 93 -11.67 15.45 1.27
C CYS A 93 -10.25 15.21 1.81
N TYR A 94 -9.39 16.24 1.84
CA TYR A 94 -8.04 16.12 2.40
C TYR A 94 -8.05 15.85 3.90
N VAL A 95 -8.94 16.49 4.66
CA VAL A 95 -9.07 16.21 6.10
C VAL A 95 -9.48 14.77 6.36
N VAL A 96 -10.42 14.24 5.57
CA VAL A 96 -10.88 12.85 5.70
C VAL A 96 -9.77 11.87 5.29
N GLU A 97 -9.04 12.16 4.22
CA GLU A 97 -7.91 11.36 3.76
C GLU A 97 -6.78 11.31 4.80
N ASP A 98 -6.36 12.46 5.32
CA ASP A 98 -5.32 12.57 6.35
C ASP A 98 -5.72 11.81 7.63
N ALA A 99 -6.98 11.98 8.07
CA ALA A 99 -7.49 11.24 9.20
C ALA A 99 -7.44 9.71 8.98
N ALA A 100 -7.77 9.25 7.77
CA ALA A 100 -7.72 7.83 7.43
C ALA A 100 -6.27 7.30 7.37
N ASP A 101 -5.37 8.04 6.72
CA ASP A 101 -3.99 7.64 6.50
C ASP A 101 -3.19 7.62 7.82
N GLU A 102 -3.40 8.59 8.72
CA GLU A 102 -2.62 8.74 9.95
C GLU A 102 -3.19 8.02 11.18
N TRP A 103 -4.52 7.87 11.27
CA TRP A 103 -5.16 7.31 12.46
C TRP A 103 -5.71 5.91 12.25
N LEU A 104 -6.27 5.59 11.08
CA LEU A 104 -6.93 4.29 10.87
C LEU A 104 -5.96 3.16 10.53
N TYR A 105 -4.72 3.46 10.11
CA TYR A 105 -3.71 2.41 9.92
C TYR A 105 -3.37 1.68 11.22
N ARG A 106 -3.40 2.38 12.37
CA ARG A 106 -3.06 1.81 13.69
C ARG A 106 -4.05 0.73 14.13
N PRO A 107 -5.38 0.98 14.19
CA PRO A 107 -6.33 -0.09 14.49
C PRO A 107 -6.31 -1.17 13.41
N ALA A 108 -6.10 -0.83 12.14
CA ALA A 108 -5.95 -1.82 11.07
C ALA A 108 -4.80 -2.81 11.30
N VAL A 109 -3.62 -2.33 11.70
CA VAL A 109 -2.47 -3.19 12.00
C VAL A 109 -2.63 -3.87 13.36
N GLY A 110 -3.02 -3.13 14.39
CA GLY A 110 -3.21 -3.65 15.73
C GLY A 110 -4.26 -4.76 15.78
N THR A 111 -5.48 -4.50 15.30
CA THR A 111 -6.55 -5.51 15.33
C THR A 111 -6.21 -6.77 14.54
N ARG A 112 -5.39 -6.68 13.49
CA ARG A 112 -4.90 -7.86 12.75
C ARG A 112 -4.10 -8.81 13.63
N TRP A 113 -3.33 -8.30 14.58
CA TRP A 113 -2.35 -9.08 15.34
C TRP A 113 -2.74 -9.33 16.81
N TYR A 114 -3.71 -8.58 17.33
CA TYR A 114 -4.23 -8.73 18.70
C TYR A 114 -5.41 -9.70 18.81
N PHE A 115 -6.23 -9.83 17.77
CA PHE A 115 -7.35 -10.76 17.76
C PHE A 115 -6.93 -12.05 17.04
N PRO A 116 -6.97 -13.23 17.72
CA PRO A 116 -6.57 -14.50 17.12
C PRO A 116 -7.27 -14.81 15.80
N GLU A 117 -8.55 -14.45 15.69
CA GLU A 117 -9.38 -14.66 14.50
C GLU A 117 -8.84 -13.88 13.29
N ASN A 118 -8.43 -12.63 13.52
CA ASN A 118 -7.86 -11.79 12.48
C ASN A 118 -6.43 -12.24 12.12
N ALA A 119 -5.66 -12.65 13.12
CA ALA A 119 -4.29 -13.11 12.91
C ALA A 119 -4.25 -14.42 12.09
N ALA A 120 -5.23 -15.31 12.30
CA ALA A 120 -5.36 -16.57 11.57
C ALA A 120 -5.65 -16.39 10.08
N VAL A 121 -6.20 -15.24 9.66
CA VAL A 121 -6.50 -14.93 8.26
C VAL A 121 -5.57 -13.84 7.73
N GLY A 122 -5.79 -12.58 8.14
CA GLY A 122 -5.05 -11.44 7.61
C GLY A 122 -3.56 -11.47 7.95
N GLY A 123 -3.19 -12.00 9.12
CA GLY A 123 -1.79 -12.23 9.48
C GLY A 123 -1.11 -13.27 8.58
N VAL A 124 -1.81 -14.37 8.26
CA VAL A 124 -1.29 -15.44 7.41
C VAL A 124 -1.12 -14.95 5.96
N GLU A 125 -2.05 -14.17 5.45
CA GLU A 125 -1.92 -13.61 4.09
C GLU A 125 -0.74 -12.66 3.96
N LEU A 126 -0.50 -11.82 4.97
CA LEU A 126 0.68 -10.97 5.04
C LEU A 126 1.97 -11.80 5.11
N ALA A 127 1.98 -12.84 5.92
CA ALA A 127 3.12 -13.76 6.05
C ALA A 127 3.42 -14.51 4.75
N ARG A 128 2.39 -14.90 3.98
CA ARG A 128 2.57 -15.48 2.65
C ARG A 128 3.27 -14.53 1.69
N ASP A 129 2.88 -13.25 1.68
CA ASP A 129 3.53 -12.25 0.82
C ASP A 129 5.01 -12.04 1.19
N ILE A 130 5.35 -12.14 2.48
CA ILE A 130 6.73 -12.08 2.99
C ILE A 130 7.55 -13.31 2.59
N ALA A 131 7.00 -14.51 2.78
CA ALA A 131 7.67 -15.78 2.50
C ALA A 131 8.00 -15.99 1.01
N VAL A 132 7.36 -15.26 0.08
CA VAL A 132 7.68 -15.35 -1.36
C VAL A 132 9.11 -14.89 -1.69
N LYS A 133 9.68 -13.97 -0.91
CA LYS A 133 11.01 -13.39 -1.18
C LYS A 133 12.04 -13.61 -0.08
N MET A 134 11.59 -13.97 1.12
CA MET A 134 12.46 -14.26 2.25
C MET A 134 12.65 -15.77 2.42
N PRO A 135 13.84 -16.25 2.85
CA PRO A 135 14.12 -17.66 3.05
C PRO A 135 13.52 -18.18 4.38
N VAL A 136 12.24 -17.92 4.62
CA VAL A 136 11.50 -18.33 5.83
C VAL A 136 10.17 -18.96 5.44
N SER A 137 9.68 -19.89 6.25
CA SER A 137 8.34 -20.43 6.07
C SER A 137 7.27 -19.37 6.34
N CYS A 138 6.06 -19.58 5.82
CA CYS A 138 4.92 -18.72 6.13
C CYS A 138 4.67 -18.64 7.64
N ASP A 139 4.81 -19.75 8.37
CA ASP A 139 4.62 -19.79 9.82
C ASP A 139 5.69 -18.98 10.58
N GLN A 140 6.95 -19.08 10.13
CA GLN A 140 8.04 -18.28 10.67
C GLN A 140 7.81 -16.78 10.43
N ALA A 141 7.40 -16.39 9.22
CA ALA A 141 7.07 -15.01 8.89
C ALA A 141 5.89 -14.49 9.72
N HIS A 142 4.84 -15.31 9.89
CA HIS A 142 3.68 -14.96 10.71
C HIS A 142 4.06 -14.71 12.16
N ALA A 143 4.80 -15.64 12.77
CA ALA A 143 5.26 -15.53 14.14
C ALA A 143 6.14 -14.30 14.35
N ALA A 144 7.08 -14.05 13.43
CA ALA A 144 8.02 -12.93 13.51
C ALA A 144 7.31 -11.57 13.40
N VAL A 145 6.43 -11.39 12.42
CA VAL A 145 5.70 -10.12 12.25
C VAL A 145 4.73 -9.91 13.40
N GLY A 146 4.02 -10.95 13.84
CA GLY A 146 3.11 -10.85 14.98
C GLY A 146 3.84 -10.47 16.26
N ALA A 147 5.02 -11.05 16.52
CA ALA A 147 5.86 -10.67 17.65
C ALA A 147 6.33 -9.20 17.55
N HIS A 148 6.79 -8.77 16.38
CA HIS A 148 7.23 -7.39 16.15
C HIS A 148 6.10 -6.36 16.35
N VAL A 149 4.92 -6.62 15.80
CA VAL A 149 3.78 -5.70 15.97
C VAL A 149 3.37 -5.63 17.44
N ARG A 150 3.22 -6.78 18.11
CA ARG A 150 2.85 -6.81 19.54
C ARG A 150 3.93 -6.24 20.46
N SER A 151 5.22 -6.21 20.05
CA SER A 151 6.27 -5.57 20.88
C SER A 151 6.19 -4.05 20.87
N SER A 152 5.51 -3.46 19.89
CA SER A 152 5.37 -2.00 19.74
C SER A 152 4.12 -1.41 20.38
N CYS A 153 3.25 -2.25 20.95
CA CYS A 153 1.96 -1.85 21.49
C CYS A 153 1.78 -2.44 22.91
N PRO A 154 1.11 -1.74 23.85
CA PRO A 154 0.79 -2.30 25.17
C PRO A 154 -0.06 -3.57 25.07
N ALA A 155 -0.02 -4.42 26.10
CA ALA A 155 -1.02 -5.49 26.20
C ALA A 155 -2.43 -4.88 26.29
N LEU A 156 -3.40 -5.53 25.63
CA LEU A 156 -4.83 -5.20 25.78
C LEU A 156 -5.34 -5.62 27.14
#